data_AF-A0AA36CBE9-F1
#
_entry.id   AF-A0AA36CBE9-F1
#
_cell.length_a   1.000
_cell.length_b   1.000
_cell.length_c   1.000
_cell.angle_alpha   90.00
_cell.angle_beta   90.00
_cell.angle_gamma   90.00
#
_symmetry.space_group_name_H-M   'P 1'
#
loop_
_entity.id
_entity.type
_entity.pdbx_description
1 polymer ?
#
loop_
_entity_poly.entity_id
_entity_poly.type
_entity_poly.pdbx_seq_one_letter_code
_entity_poly.pdbx_strand_id
1 'polypeptide(L)'
;MFDGLENFKSVYQEEQYELSAIETIDSAIDAGNWHESNYQTYSYAERFLQHCPYTRRATSLIPKNIPYSNWHPHNPHRMFEQSFARVQAELKKKKCGILGMYLEQGTMQALIELRFGFVLDGRQFVCNQKMLLIVQYGILEGVIMIAPHEDWFYTDAAGDKKVDTTKESEYLVYRKLTTQTNIYLVQMSSQVNYQNPEYLCKLFIRFQRIQHIFETPCQSCSKVMKNFLPPTIYDLSGYTAYHEGCK
;
A
#
# COMPACT_ATOMS: atom_id res chain seq x y z
N MET A 1 33.85 4.52 30.01
CA MET A 1 32.81 3.50 30.29
C MET A 1 33.41 2.19 30.84
N PHE A 2 34.73 2.10 31.08
CA PHE A 2 35.40 0.88 31.58
C PHE A 2 35.74 0.93 33.09
N ASP A 3 35.77 2.10 33.73
CA ASP A 3 36.14 2.22 35.16
C ASP A 3 35.14 1.59 36.13
N GLY A 4 33.86 1.52 35.76
CA GLY A 4 32.83 0.95 36.62
C GLY A 4 32.93 -0.57 36.75
N LEU A 5 33.40 -1.26 35.70
CA LEU A 5 33.48 -2.72 35.66
C LEU A 5 34.75 -3.23 36.36
N GLU A 6 35.86 -2.50 36.23
CA GLU A 6 37.10 -2.80 36.95
C GLU A 6 36.95 -2.57 38.46
N ASN A 7 36.26 -1.50 38.87
CA ASN A 7 35.89 -1.31 40.28
C ASN A 7 34.94 -2.39 40.80
N PHE A 8 34.06 -2.92 39.95
CA PHE A 8 33.20 -4.03 40.34
C PHE A 8 33.99 -5.33 40.53
N LYS A 9 34.97 -5.58 39.66
CA LYS A 9 35.90 -6.72 39.77
C LYS A 9 36.81 -6.62 41.00
N SER A 10 37.30 -5.43 41.34
CA SER A 10 38.18 -5.26 42.51
C SER A 10 37.43 -5.45 43.83
N VAL A 11 36.22 -4.89 43.95
CA VAL A 11 35.35 -5.08 45.13
C VAL A 11 34.94 -6.54 45.31
N TYR A 12 34.75 -7.29 44.22
CA TYR A 12 34.43 -8.73 44.28
C TYR A 12 35.65 -9.63 44.52
N GLN A 13 36.87 -9.17 44.24
CA GLN A 13 38.09 -9.93 44.52
C GLN A 13 38.52 -9.84 45.99
N GLU A 14 38.08 -8.80 46.71
CA GLU A 14 38.38 -8.60 48.15
C GLU A 14 37.52 -9.50 49.07
N GLU A 15 36.34 -9.94 48.61
CA GLU A 15 35.50 -10.91 49.32
C GLU A 15 35.68 -12.31 48.73
N GLN A 16 36.41 -13.20 49.42
CA GLN A 16 36.61 -14.58 48.98
C GLN A 16 35.27 -15.35 48.88
N TYR A 17 34.71 -15.45 47.68
CA TYR A 17 33.62 -16.40 47.36
C TYR A 17 33.79 -17.09 45.99
N GLU A 18 33.17 -18.25 45.91
CA GLU A 18 33.35 -19.40 45.01
C GLU A 18 33.66 -19.10 43.53
N LEU A 19 34.53 -19.95 42.94
CA LEU A 19 34.85 -20.03 41.51
C LEU A 19 33.61 -20.00 40.58
N SER A 20 32.45 -20.45 41.08
CA SER A 20 31.16 -20.43 40.38
C SER A 20 30.64 -19.02 40.07
N ALA A 21 30.92 -18.03 40.92
CA ALA A 21 30.50 -16.65 40.73
C ALA A 21 31.30 -15.98 39.61
N ILE A 22 32.60 -16.30 39.50
CA ILE A 22 33.48 -15.77 38.45
C ILE A 22 33.05 -16.29 37.08
N GLU A 23 32.77 -17.58 36.95
CA GLU A 23 32.26 -18.18 35.70
C GLU A 23 30.92 -17.57 35.27
N THR A 24 30.06 -17.25 36.23
CA THR A 24 28.77 -16.60 35.96
C THR A 24 28.96 -15.16 35.47
N ILE A 25 29.91 -14.43 36.06
CA ILE A 25 30.26 -13.06 35.64
C ILE A 25 30.86 -13.07 34.23
N ASP A 26 31.81 -13.96 33.94
CA ASP A 26 32.42 -14.07 32.62
C ASP A 26 31.37 -14.48 31.57
N SER A 27 30.46 -15.41 31.89
CA SER A 27 29.33 -15.76 31.02
C SER A 27 28.38 -14.58 30.76
N ALA A 28 28.15 -13.73 31.77
CA ALA A 28 27.34 -12.52 31.61
C ALA A 28 28.04 -11.48 30.72
N ILE A 29 29.37 -11.35 30.82
CA ILE A 29 30.17 -10.49 29.94
C ILE A 29 30.12 -10.99 28.49
N ASP A 30 30.27 -12.29 28.26
CA ASP A 30 30.20 -12.89 26.93
C ASP A 30 28.81 -12.73 26.30
N ALA A 31 27.74 -12.92 27.07
CA ALA A 31 26.38 -12.65 26.63
C ALA A 31 26.17 -11.16 26.29
N GLY A 32 26.73 -10.25 27.09
CA GLY A 32 26.70 -8.81 26.83
C GLY A 32 27.41 -8.43 25.53
N ASN A 33 28.60 -8.98 25.31
CA ASN A 33 29.39 -8.76 24.09
C ASN A 33 28.69 -9.33 22.85
N TRP A 34 28.10 -10.53 22.97
CA TRP A 34 27.29 -11.13 21.92
C TRP A 34 26.08 -10.27 21.57
N HIS A 35 25.36 -9.77 22.58
CA HIS A 35 24.19 -8.93 22.37
C HIS A 35 24.56 -7.59 21.72
N GLU A 36 25.62 -6.94 22.18
CA GLU A 36 26.11 -5.69 21.60
C GLU A 36 26.56 -5.89 20.15
N SER A 37 27.30 -6.98 19.87
CA SER A 37 27.72 -7.32 18.50
C SER A 37 26.54 -7.53 17.56
N ASN A 38 25.49 -8.24 18.02
CA ASN A 38 24.27 -8.41 17.26
C ASN A 38 23.55 -7.08 17.02
N TYR A 39 23.41 -6.25 18.07
CA TYR A 39 22.77 -4.95 17.97
C TYR A 39 23.49 -4.05 16.95
N GLN A 40 24.81 -3.96 17.01
CA GLN A 40 25.62 -3.21 16.05
C GLN A 40 25.46 -3.78 14.63
N THR A 41 25.52 -5.10 14.47
CA THR A 41 25.33 -5.76 13.17
C THR A 41 23.98 -5.43 12.55
N TYR A 42 22.89 -5.50 13.32
CA TYR A 42 21.56 -5.15 12.85
C TYR A 42 21.43 -3.64 12.55
N SER A 43 22.01 -2.77 13.37
CA SER A 43 22.04 -1.32 13.15
C SER A 43 22.76 -0.94 11.86
N TYR A 44 23.92 -1.56 11.58
CA TYR A 44 24.65 -1.34 10.33
C TYR A 44 23.94 -1.95 9.12
N ALA A 45 23.34 -3.14 9.27
CA ALA A 45 22.52 -3.75 8.22
C ALA A 45 21.31 -2.88 7.88
N GLU A 46 20.63 -2.32 8.88
CA GLU A 46 19.53 -1.38 8.70
C GLU A 46 19.98 -0.14 7.93
N ARG A 47 21.07 0.50 8.35
CA ARG A 47 21.63 1.67 7.67
C ARG A 47 22.06 1.37 6.24
N PHE A 48 22.66 0.20 6.01
CA PHE A 48 23.03 -0.25 4.67
C PHE A 48 21.80 -0.47 3.78
N LEU A 49 20.76 -1.09 4.31
CA LEU A 49 19.48 -1.29 3.60
C LEU A 49 18.77 0.03 3.31
N GLN A 50 18.89 1.03 4.19
CA GLN A 50 18.38 2.40 3.96
C GLN A 50 19.14 3.11 2.81
N HIS A 51 20.41 2.79 2.58
CA HIS A 51 21.25 3.38 1.53
C HIS A 51 21.31 2.57 0.24
N CYS A 52 20.74 1.37 0.20
CA CYS A 52 20.56 0.61 -1.03
C CYS A 52 19.43 1.22 -1.89
N PRO A 53 19.72 1.79 -3.08
CA PRO A 53 18.70 2.39 -3.93
C PRO A 53 17.74 1.36 -4.58
N TYR A 54 17.96 0.06 -4.36
CA TYR A 54 17.22 -1.04 -5.01
C TYR A 54 16.17 -1.74 -4.12
N THR A 55 16.11 -1.48 -2.81
CA THR A 55 15.25 -2.22 -1.87
C THR A 55 13.84 -1.65 -1.67
N ARG A 56 13.35 -0.82 -2.60
CA ARG A 56 11.93 -0.40 -2.60
C ARG A 56 11.04 -1.11 -3.61
N ARG A 57 11.47 -2.20 -4.25
CA ARG A 57 10.49 -3.11 -4.85
C ARG A 57 9.93 -4.00 -3.74
N ALA A 58 8.92 -3.51 -3.05
CA ALA A 58 8.07 -4.35 -2.22
C ALA A 58 7.32 -5.31 -3.17
N THR A 59 7.82 -6.52 -3.33
CA THR A 59 7.07 -7.59 -3.98
C THR A 59 5.88 -7.96 -3.10
N SER A 60 4.70 -8.11 -3.70
CA SER A 60 3.49 -8.62 -3.03
C SER A 60 3.62 -10.09 -2.58
N LEU A 61 4.72 -10.76 -2.96
CA LEU A 61 4.98 -12.18 -2.71
C LEU A 61 5.67 -12.46 -1.37
N ILE A 62 6.17 -11.43 -0.67
CA ILE A 62 6.80 -11.60 0.64
C ILE A 62 5.81 -11.11 1.70
N PRO A 63 5.35 -11.97 2.62
CA PRO A 63 4.52 -11.53 3.73
C PRO A 63 5.27 -10.45 4.51
N LYS A 64 4.70 -9.25 4.55
CA LYS A 64 5.30 -8.13 5.27
C LYS A 64 5.16 -8.42 6.76
N ASN A 65 6.24 -8.26 7.51
CA ASN A 65 6.17 -8.25 8.97
C ASN A 65 5.12 -7.22 9.38
N ILE A 66 4.10 -7.68 10.09
CA ILE A 66 3.06 -6.85 10.70
C ILE A 66 3.82 -5.88 11.61
N PRO A 67 3.82 -4.56 11.34
CA PRO A 67 4.38 -3.62 12.31
C PRO A 67 3.56 -3.78 13.58
N TYR A 68 4.18 -4.27 14.65
CA TYR A 68 3.55 -4.35 15.96
C TYR A 68 2.88 -3.01 16.25
N SER A 69 1.58 -3.07 16.50
CA SER A 69 0.72 -1.91 16.70
C SER A 69 1.05 -1.24 18.04
N ASN A 70 2.15 -0.51 18.10
CA ASN A 70 2.24 0.58 19.04
C ASN A 70 1.33 1.68 18.50
N TRP A 71 0.18 1.86 19.14
CA TRP A 71 -0.78 2.93 18.85
C TRP A 71 -0.06 4.29 18.98
N HIS A 72 0.54 4.76 17.90
CA HIS A 72 1.21 6.05 17.82
C HIS A 72 0.38 7.00 16.96
N PRO A 73 0.25 8.29 17.30
CA PRO A 73 -0.34 9.31 16.42
C PRO A 73 0.27 9.39 15.01
N HIS A 74 1.48 8.82 14.82
CA HIS A 74 2.21 8.76 13.55
C HIS A 74 2.14 7.39 12.89
N ASN A 75 1.10 6.60 13.20
CA ASN A 75 0.85 5.34 12.50
C ASN A 75 0.64 5.61 10.98
N PRO A 76 1.37 4.92 10.07
CA PRO A 76 1.24 5.11 8.63
C PRO A 76 -0.19 4.96 8.09
N HIS A 77 -0.99 4.06 8.68
CA HIS A 77 -2.41 3.87 8.33
C HIS A 77 -3.23 5.11 8.68
N ARG A 78 -3.08 5.61 9.91
CA ARG A 78 -3.77 6.83 10.36
C ARG A 78 -3.37 8.05 9.52
N MET A 79 -2.10 8.15 9.12
CA MET A 79 -1.63 9.20 8.22
C MET A 79 -2.26 9.09 6.83
N PHE A 80 -2.40 7.87 6.31
CA PHE A 80 -3.13 7.64 5.06
C PHE A 80 -4.59 8.09 5.17
N GLU A 81 -5.30 7.73 6.24
CA GLU A 81 -6.71 8.14 6.43
C GLU A 81 -6.87 9.66 6.48
N GLN A 82 -5.97 10.35 7.19
CA GLN A 82 -5.95 11.82 7.24
C GLN A 82 -5.71 12.42 5.85
N SER A 83 -4.77 11.86 5.09
CA SER A 83 -4.48 12.30 3.74
C SER A 83 -5.63 12.00 2.78
N PHE A 84 -6.27 10.85 2.89
CA PHE A 84 -7.45 10.50 2.12
C PHE A 84 -8.61 11.46 2.39
N ALA A 85 -8.90 11.77 3.65
CA ALA A 85 -9.94 12.74 4.01
C ALA A 85 -9.67 14.14 3.42
N ARG A 86 -8.41 14.61 3.47
CA ARG A 86 -8.00 15.87 2.83
C ARG A 86 -8.19 15.83 1.31
N VAL A 87 -7.79 14.73 0.66
CA VAL A 87 -7.95 14.54 -0.78
C VAL A 87 -9.42 14.52 -1.17
N GLN A 88 -10.28 13.85 -0.40
CA GLN A 88 -11.72 13.86 -0.64
C GLN A 88 -12.32 15.27 -0.57
N ALA A 89 -11.91 16.09 0.40
CA ALA A 89 -12.35 17.48 0.50
C ALA A 89 -11.91 18.30 -0.73
N GLU A 90 -10.65 18.14 -1.16
CA GLU A 90 -10.11 18.80 -2.36
C GLU A 90 -10.82 18.36 -3.65
N LEU A 91 -11.07 17.06 -3.83
CA LEU A 91 -11.76 16.53 -5.01
C LEU A 91 -13.21 17.01 -5.09
N LYS A 92 -13.90 17.11 -3.94
CA LYS A 92 -15.24 17.72 -3.86
C LYS A 92 -15.21 19.20 -4.24
N LYS A 93 -14.25 19.96 -3.71
CA LYS A 93 -14.08 21.39 -4.00
C LYS A 93 -13.83 21.65 -5.49
N LYS A 94 -12.99 20.82 -6.12
CA LYS A 94 -12.65 20.93 -7.55
C LYS A 94 -13.68 20.29 -8.49
N LYS A 95 -14.72 19.65 -7.96
CA LYS A 95 -15.74 18.91 -8.73
C LYS A 95 -15.12 17.94 -9.75
N CYS A 96 -14.07 17.22 -9.34
CA CYS A 96 -13.29 16.36 -10.23
C CYS A 96 -14.04 15.10 -10.71
N GLY A 97 -15.29 14.85 -10.29
CA GLY A 97 -16.02 13.63 -10.70
C GLY A 97 -15.51 12.34 -10.04
N ILE A 98 -14.74 12.47 -8.95
CA ILE A 98 -14.26 11.35 -8.15
C ILE A 98 -14.95 11.38 -6.78
N LEU A 99 -15.61 10.29 -6.42
CA LEU A 99 -16.21 10.09 -5.11
C LEU A 99 -15.54 8.90 -4.43
N GLY A 100 -15.06 9.09 -3.20
CA GLY A 100 -14.55 8.00 -2.38
C GLY A 100 -15.49 7.71 -1.22
N MET A 101 -15.63 6.45 -0.86
CA MET A 101 -16.42 6.00 0.29
C MET A 101 -15.73 4.81 0.96
N TYR A 102 -15.64 4.82 2.29
CA TYR A 102 -15.20 3.64 3.02
C TYR A 102 -16.33 2.59 2.99
N LEU A 103 -15.99 1.38 2.58
CA LEU A 103 -16.87 0.22 2.73
C LEU A 103 -16.58 -0.50 4.05
N GLU A 104 -15.28 -0.64 4.37
CA GLU A 104 -14.82 -1.14 5.65
C GLU A 104 -13.66 -0.27 6.15
N GLN A 105 -13.67 0.04 7.44
CA GLN A 105 -12.62 0.83 8.09
C GLN A 105 -12.19 0.11 9.37
N GLY A 106 -10.99 -0.47 9.32
CA GLY A 106 -10.33 -1.08 10.47
C GLY A 106 -9.20 -0.20 10.99
N THR A 107 -8.49 -0.69 12.00
CA THR A 107 -7.34 0.02 12.56
C THR A 107 -6.13 0.00 11.62
N MET A 108 -5.90 -1.13 10.95
CA MET A 108 -4.75 -1.37 10.07
C MET A 108 -5.13 -1.61 8.61
N GLN A 109 -6.42 -1.80 8.32
CA GLN A 109 -6.94 -2.11 7.00
C GLN A 109 -8.10 -1.19 6.65
N ALA A 110 -8.22 -0.83 5.38
CA ALA A 110 -9.37 -0.09 4.89
C ALA A 110 -9.73 -0.55 3.48
N LEU A 111 -11.01 -0.76 3.25
CA LEU A 111 -11.58 -1.03 1.94
C LEU A 111 -12.35 0.22 1.49
N ILE A 112 -11.89 0.82 0.40
CA ILE A 112 -12.41 2.09 -0.08
C ILE A 112 -12.94 1.92 -1.49
N GLU A 113 -14.21 2.25 -1.70
CA GLU A 113 -14.78 2.38 -3.03
C GLU A 113 -14.47 3.76 -3.60
N LEU A 114 -13.79 3.79 -4.74
CA LEU A 114 -13.69 4.96 -5.61
C LEU A 114 -14.67 4.82 -6.78
N ARG A 115 -15.53 5.82 -6.94
CA ARG A 115 -16.44 5.97 -8.06
C ARG A 115 -15.99 7.15 -8.93
N PHE A 116 -15.82 6.89 -10.21
CA PHE A 116 -15.51 7.88 -11.24
C PHE A 116 -16.75 8.15 -12.08
N GLY A 117 -16.99 9.40 -12.40
CA GLY A 117 -18.21 9.81 -13.09
C GLY A 117 -18.33 11.30 -13.24
N PHE A 118 -19.56 11.74 -13.51
CA PHE A 118 -19.89 13.15 -13.68
C PHE A 118 -21.17 13.50 -12.92
N VAL A 119 -21.27 14.75 -12.48
CA VAL A 119 -22.46 15.27 -11.82
C VAL A 119 -23.33 15.97 -12.87
N LEU A 120 -24.49 15.40 -13.18
CA LEU A 120 -25.51 16.01 -14.02
C LEU A 120 -26.32 17.00 -13.17
N ASP A 121 -26.45 18.23 -13.68
CA ASP A 121 -27.31 19.31 -13.16
C ASP A 121 -27.14 19.60 -11.66
N GLY A 122 -25.97 19.29 -11.11
CA GLY A 122 -25.66 19.48 -9.69
C GLY A 122 -26.42 18.57 -8.72
N ARG A 123 -27.24 17.62 -9.21
CA ARG A 123 -28.14 16.79 -8.37
C ARG A 123 -27.86 15.30 -8.47
N GLN A 124 -27.46 14.80 -9.64
CA GLN A 124 -27.30 13.36 -9.87
C GLN A 124 -25.87 13.04 -10.27
N PHE A 125 -25.23 12.14 -9.52
CA PHE A 125 -23.93 11.58 -9.91
C PHE A 125 -24.14 10.32 -10.75
N VAL A 126 -23.63 10.34 -11.97
CA VAL A 126 -23.63 9.18 -12.86
C VAL A 126 -22.26 8.51 -12.78
N CYS A 127 -22.25 7.28 -12.29
CA CYS A 127 -21.02 6.49 -12.14
C CYS A 127 -20.71 5.76 -13.46
N ASN A 128 -19.54 6.05 -14.02
CA ASN A 128 -19.03 5.40 -15.22
C ASN A 128 -18.07 4.25 -14.91
N GLN A 129 -17.38 4.32 -13.77
CA GLN A 129 -16.41 3.32 -13.36
C GLN A 129 -16.33 3.25 -11.85
N LYS A 130 -16.18 2.02 -11.33
CA LYS A 130 -15.94 1.75 -9.92
C LYS A 130 -14.61 1.03 -9.74
N MET A 131 -13.94 1.34 -8.65
CA MET A 131 -12.69 0.73 -8.22
C MET A 131 -12.72 0.52 -6.72
N LEU A 132 -12.40 -0.69 -6.26
CA LEU A 132 -12.14 -0.99 -4.87
C LEU A 132 -10.64 -0.82 -4.63
N LEU A 133 -10.29 -0.04 -3.62
CA LEU A 133 -8.93 0.09 -3.10
C LEU A 133 -8.80 -0.81 -1.87
N ILE A 134 -7.76 -1.65 -1.87
CA ILE A 134 -7.39 -2.47 -0.73
C ILE A 134 -6.19 -1.82 -0.06
N VAL A 135 -6.39 -1.23 1.11
CA VAL A 135 -5.36 -0.50 1.84
C VAL A 135 -4.97 -1.26 3.10
N GLN A 136 -3.70 -1.59 3.23
CA GLN A 136 -3.15 -2.32 4.36
C GLN A 136 -1.95 -1.54 4.94
N TYR A 137 -1.97 -1.28 6.25
CA TYR A 137 -0.95 -0.50 6.98
C TYR A 137 -0.64 0.88 6.36
N GLY A 138 -1.64 1.52 5.71
CA GLY A 138 -1.47 2.82 5.05
C GLY A 138 -0.81 2.77 3.68
N ILE A 139 -0.67 1.57 3.11
CA ILE A 139 -0.17 1.32 1.77
C ILE A 139 -1.31 0.77 0.92
N LEU A 140 -1.43 1.25 -0.32
CA LEU A 140 -2.35 0.67 -1.29
C LEU A 140 -1.77 -0.66 -1.79
N GLU A 141 -2.34 -1.77 -1.36
CA GLU A 141 -1.86 -3.12 -1.66
C GLU A 141 -2.33 -3.58 -3.04
N GLY A 142 -3.58 -3.29 -3.37
CA GLY A 142 -4.16 -3.67 -4.63
C GLY A 142 -5.42 -2.91 -4.94
N VAL A 143 -5.88 -3.07 -6.18
CA VAL A 143 -7.15 -2.52 -6.64
C VAL A 143 -7.93 -3.56 -7.42
N ILE A 144 -9.24 -3.43 -7.38
CA ILE A 144 -10.17 -4.27 -8.14
C ILE A 144 -11.12 -3.36 -8.88
N MET A 145 -11.33 -3.61 -10.17
CA MET A 145 -12.26 -2.86 -10.99
C MET A 145 -13.42 -3.75 -11.40
N ILE A 146 -14.64 -3.24 -11.22
CA ILE A 146 -15.87 -3.91 -11.63
C ILE A 146 -16.74 -2.93 -12.42
N ALA A 147 -17.71 -3.47 -13.15
CA ALA A 147 -18.68 -2.67 -13.88
C ALA A 147 -19.52 -1.83 -12.91
N PRO A 148 -20.00 -0.63 -13.32
CA PRO A 148 -20.75 0.26 -12.43
C PRO A 148 -22.04 -0.32 -11.84
N HIS A 149 -22.64 -1.32 -12.47
CA HIS A 149 -23.85 -2.00 -11.98
C HIS A 149 -23.54 -3.22 -11.10
N GLU A 150 -22.30 -3.70 -11.09
CA GLU A 150 -21.88 -4.78 -10.20
C GLU A 150 -21.71 -4.25 -8.75
N ASP A 151 -21.83 -5.17 -7.80
CA ASP A 151 -21.75 -4.90 -6.36
C ASP A 151 -20.58 -5.65 -5.70
N TRP A 152 -20.07 -5.13 -4.60
CA TRP A 152 -18.92 -5.68 -3.88
C TRP A 152 -19.31 -6.72 -2.83
N PHE A 153 -20.58 -6.74 -2.42
CA PHE A 153 -20.99 -7.49 -1.24
C PHE A 153 -21.31 -8.95 -1.57
N TYR A 154 -20.94 -9.82 -0.64
CA TYR A 154 -21.45 -11.18 -0.52
C TYR A 154 -22.09 -11.36 0.86
N THR A 155 -22.95 -12.37 0.98
CA THR A 155 -23.53 -12.77 2.27
C THR A 155 -22.69 -13.92 2.81
N ASP A 156 -22.14 -13.77 4.00
CA ASP A 156 -21.35 -14.82 4.62
C ASP A 156 -22.24 -15.92 5.24
N ALA A 157 -21.64 -16.98 5.76
CA ALA A 157 -22.36 -18.09 6.38
C ALA A 157 -23.15 -17.69 7.65
N ALA A 158 -22.81 -16.56 8.27
CA ALA A 158 -23.52 -15.99 9.42
C ALA A 158 -24.68 -15.07 8.99
N GLY A 159 -24.84 -14.80 7.69
CA GLY A 159 -25.86 -13.90 7.15
C GLY A 159 -25.41 -12.44 7.06
N ASP A 160 -24.15 -12.14 7.39
CA ASP A 160 -23.62 -10.77 7.37
C ASP A 160 -23.17 -10.39 5.96
N LYS A 161 -23.46 -9.14 5.56
CA LYS A 161 -22.95 -8.57 4.30
C LYS A 161 -21.49 -8.17 4.50
N LYS A 162 -20.59 -8.79 3.74
CA LYS A 162 -19.14 -8.50 3.73
C LYS A 162 -18.68 -8.09 2.35
N VAL A 163 -17.62 -7.30 2.29
CA VAL A 163 -16.99 -6.90 1.01
C VAL A 163 -16.14 -8.07 0.49
N ASP A 164 -16.38 -8.49 -0.74
CA ASP A 164 -15.58 -9.50 -1.42
C ASP A 164 -14.33 -8.85 -2.05
N THR A 165 -13.17 -9.11 -1.45
CA THR A 165 -11.87 -8.66 -1.95
C THR A 165 -11.26 -9.59 -3.00
N THR A 166 -11.95 -10.68 -3.35
CA THR A 166 -11.51 -11.67 -4.35
C THR A 166 -12.39 -11.66 -5.60
N LYS A 167 -13.46 -10.87 -5.59
CA LYS A 167 -14.41 -10.77 -6.70
C LYS A 167 -13.74 -10.27 -7.97
N GLU A 168 -13.90 -11.04 -9.04
CA GLU A 168 -13.62 -10.59 -10.39
C GLU A 168 -14.89 -10.06 -11.06
N SER A 169 -14.73 -9.09 -11.96
CA SER A 169 -15.84 -8.62 -12.81
C SER A 169 -16.24 -9.69 -13.83
N GLU A 170 -17.53 -9.78 -14.12
CA GLU A 170 -18.07 -10.65 -15.16
C GLU A 170 -17.49 -10.27 -16.55
N TYR A 171 -17.22 -8.98 -16.76
CA TYR A 171 -16.70 -8.47 -18.02
C TYR A 171 -15.18 -8.55 -18.11
N LEU A 172 -14.70 -9.15 -19.20
CA LEU A 172 -13.28 -9.32 -19.47
C LEU A 172 -12.50 -8.00 -19.49
N VAL A 173 -13.12 -6.91 -19.94
CA VAL A 173 -12.48 -5.59 -19.96
C VAL A 173 -12.05 -5.17 -18.55
N TYR A 174 -12.93 -5.22 -17.55
CA TYR A 174 -12.62 -4.77 -16.20
C TYR A 174 -11.62 -5.70 -15.50
N ARG A 175 -11.65 -7.01 -15.78
CA ARG A 175 -10.61 -7.94 -15.34
C ARG A 175 -9.23 -7.53 -15.86
N LYS A 176 -9.13 -7.20 -17.15
CA LYS A 176 -7.88 -6.71 -17.75
C LYS A 176 -7.43 -5.37 -17.19
N LEU A 177 -8.36 -4.43 -16.97
CA LEU A 177 -8.04 -3.15 -16.32
C LEU A 177 -7.55 -3.33 -14.89
N THR A 178 -8.14 -4.26 -14.15
CA THR A 178 -7.69 -4.64 -12.81
C THR A 178 -6.24 -5.11 -12.85
N THR A 179 -5.92 -6.06 -13.73
CA THR A 179 -4.54 -6.56 -13.89
C THR A 179 -3.56 -5.45 -14.24
N GLN A 180 -3.90 -4.59 -15.19
CA GLN A 180 -3.03 -3.50 -15.63
C GLN A 180 -2.86 -2.43 -14.55
N THR A 181 -3.89 -2.16 -13.74
CA THR A 181 -3.81 -1.16 -12.67
C THR A 181 -2.93 -1.69 -11.55
N ASN A 182 -3.05 -2.97 -11.22
CA ASN A 182 -2.17 -3.61 -10.24
C ASN A 182 -0.70 -3.65 -10.71
N ILE A 183 -0.45 -3.92 -12.00
CA ILE A 183 0.91 -3.82 -12.57
C ILE A 183 1.45 -2.40 -12.39
N TYR A 184 0.67 -1.38 -12.72
CA TYR A 184 1.06 0.02 -12.54
C TYR A 184 1.35 0.35 -11.06
N LEU A 185 0.50 -0.12 -10.14
CA LEU A 185 0.69 0.09 -8.71
C LEU A 185 1.99 -0.54 -8.21
N VAL A 186 2.28 -1.77 -8.61
CA VAL A 186 3.54 -2.44 -8.25
C VAL A 186 4.74 -1.66 -8.81
N GLN A 187 4.67 -1.18 -10.06
CA GLN A 187 5.73 -0.37 -10.66
C GLN A 187 5.95 0.96 -9.94
N MET A 188 4.89 1.58 -9.43
CA MET A 188 4.93 2.87 -8.72
C MET A 188 5.17 2.75 -7.20
N SER A 189 5.05 1.54 -6.64
CA SER A 189 5.07 1.29 -5.19
C SER A 189 6.31 1.84 -4.46
N SER A 190 7.46 1.92 -5.14
CA SER A 190 8.70 2.48 -4.60
C SER A 190 8.73 4.01 -4.52
N GLN A 191 7.91 4.67 -5.34
CA GLN A 191 7.95 6.11 -5.61
C GLN A 191 6.78 6.88 -4.97
N VAL A 192 5.71 6.20 -4.56
CA VAL A 192 4.49 6.85 -4.07
C VAL A 192 4.47 6.87 -2.54
N ASN A 193 4.44 8.08 -1.98
CA ASN A 193 4.15 8.31 -0.57
C ASN A 193 2.63 8.50 -0.41
N TYR A 194 1.92 7.43 -0.02
CA TYR A 194 0.46 7.45 0.19
C TYR A 194 0.04 8.30 1.40
N GLN A 195 0.96 8.59 2.32
CA GLN A 195 0.74 9.47 3.46
C GLN A 195 0.76 10.95 3.06
N ASN A 196 1.21 11.30 1.85
CA ASN A 196 1.18 12.68 1.36
C ASN A 196 -0.09 12.90 0.50
N PRO A 197 -0.95 13.88 0.87
CA PRO A 197 -2.22 14.10 0.18
C PRO A 197 -2.05 14.56 -1.28
N GLU A 198 -0.98 15.28 -1.62
CA GLU A 198 -0.76 15.73 -2.99
C GLU A 198 -0.45 14.56 -3.94
N TYR A 199 0.38 13.61 -3.49
CA TYR A 199 0.69 12.41 -4.25
C TYR A 199 -0.53 11.50 -4.39
N LEU A 200 -1.29 11.32 -3.31
CA LEU A 200 -2.53 10.53 -3.33
C LEU A 200 -3.57 11.14 -4.27
N CYS A 201 -3.72 12.47 -4.27
CA CYS A 201 -4.60 13.17 -5.20
C CYS A 201 -4.16 12.97 -6.67
N LYS A 202 -2.86 13.13 -6.96
CA LYS A 202 -2.30 12.87 -8.30
C LYS A 202 -2.55 11.42 -8.74
N LEU A 203 -2.45 10.46 -7.84
CA LEU A 203 -2.73 9.05 -8.13
C LEU A 203 -4.21 8.85 -8.52
N PHE A 204 -5.15 9.41 -7.76
CA PHE A 204 -6.57 9.29 -8.08
C PHE A 204 -6.95 9.98 -9.39
N ILE A 205 -6.35 11.14 -9.68
CA ILE A 205 -6.51 11.81 -10.98
C ILE A 205 -5.97 10.95 -12.12
N ARG A 206 -4.88 10.20 -11.92
CA ARG A 206 -4.39 9.24 -12.93
C ARG A 206 -5.39 8.10 -13.12
N PHE A 207 -5.94 7.53 -12.05
CA PHE A 207 -6.97 6.49 -12.15
C PHE A 207 -8.24 6.96 -12.85
N GLN A 208 -8.64 8.22 -12.65
CA GLN A 208 -9.77 8.79 -13.37
C GLN A 208 -9.62 8.71 -14.89
N ARG A 209 -8.40 8.74 -15.41
CA ARG A 209 -8.17 8.66 -16.86
C ARG A 209 -8.62 7.32 -17.45
N ILE A 210 -8.67 6.25 -16.65
CA ILE A 210 -9.16 4.94 -17.08
C ILE A 210 -10.64 5.02 -17.50
N GLN A 211 -11.39 6.01 -17.01
CA GLN A 211 -12.78 6.24 -17.39
C GLN A 211 -12.96 6.45 -18.90
N HIS A 212 -11.96 7.02 -19.59
CA HIS A 212 -12.03 7.33 -21.02
C HIS A 212 -11.55 6.18 -21.92
N ILE A 213 -11.31 4.99 -21.37
CA ILE A 213 -10.75 3.86 -22.13
C ILE A 213 -11.64 3.40 -23.28
N PHE A 214 -12.96 3.53 -23.12
CA PHE A 214 -13.94 3.20 -24.15
C PHE A 214 -14.01 4.23 -25.29
N GLU A 215 -13.36 5.38 -25.13
CA GLU A 215 -13.30 6.48 -26.09
C GLU A 215 -11.90 6.62 -26.69
N THR A 216 -10.87 6.11 -26.01
CA THR A 216 -9.47 6.30 -26.38
C THR A 216 -9.09 5.38 -27.55
N PRO A 217 -8.59 5.93 -28.67
CA PRO A 217 -8.10 5.11 -29.77
C PRO A 217 -6.75 4.48 -29.44
N CYS A 218 -6.51 3.26 -29.94
CA CYS A 218 -5.21 2.61 -29.84
C CYS A 218 -4.15 3.40 -30.65
N GLN A 219 -2.99 3.63 -30.06
CA GLN A 219 -1.91 4.39 -30.71
C GLN A 219 -1.31 3.72 -31.95
N SER A 220 -1.35 2.39 -32.02
CA SER A 220 -0.79 1.63 -33.14
C SER A 220 -1.79 1.48 -34.29
N CYS A 221 -3.03 1.02 -34.02
CA CYS A 221 -4.02 0.79 -35.09
C CYS A 221 -5.07 1.89 -35.24
N SER A 222 -5.02 2.96 -34.43
CA SER A 222 -5.96 4.11 -34.44
C SER A 222 -7.45 3.77 -34.24
N LYS A 223 -7.77 2.52 -33.95
CA LYS A 223 -9.14 2.04 -33.66
C LYS A 223 -9.39 2.08 -32.15
N VAL A 224 -10.63 2.38 -31.75
CA VAL A 224 -11.06 2.29 -30.35
C VAL A 224 -11.29 0.84 -29.96
N MET A 225 -12.01 0.08 -30.79
CA MET A 225 -12.35 -1.32 -30.49
C MET A 225 -11.62 -2.28 -31.44
N LYS A 226 -11.07 -3.35 -30.88
CA LYS A 226 -10.51 -4.50 -31.61
C LYS A 226 -10.91 -5.77 -30.86
N ASN A 227 -11.51 -6.73 -31.56
CA ASN A 227 -12.05 -7.96 -30.97
C ASN A 227 -12.99 -7.68 -29.78
N PHE A 228 -13.87 -6.68 -29.92
CA PHE A 228 -14.81 -6.24 -28.88
C PHE A 228 -14.16 -5.77 -27.57
N LEU A 229 -12.86 -5.45 -27.59
CA LEU A 229 -12.15 -4.88 -26.44
C LEU A 229 -11.60 -3.48 -26.78
N PRO A 230 -11.64 -2.54 -25.82
CA PRO A 230 -10.91 -1.29 -25.90
C PRO A 230 -9.41 -1.53 -25.70
N PRO A 231 -8.55 -0.51 -25.84
CA PRO A 231 -7.11 -0.67 -25.62
C PRO A 231 -6.84 -0.93 -24.13
N THR A 232 -6.61 -2.19 -23.76
CA THR A 232 -6.45 -2.61 -22.36
C THR A 232 -5.03 -2.39 -21.84
N ILE A 233 -4.02 -2.35 -22.70
CA ILE A 233 -2.63 -2.09 -22.29
C ILE A 233 -2.42 -0.58 -22.26
N TYR A 234 -2.23 -0.01 -21.08
CA TYR A 234 -2.08 1.43 -20.93
C TYR A 234 -0.83 1.78 -20.14
N ASP A 235 -0.21 2.89 -20.51
CA ASP A 235 0.75 3.59 -19.67
C ASP A 235 0.08 4.83 -19.06
N LEU A 236 -0.22 4.77 -17.75
CA LEU A 236 -0.80 5.89 -17.00
C LEU A 236 0.15 7.10 -16.91
N SER A 237 1.45 6.91 -17.15
CA SER A 237 2.44 7.98 -17.13
C SER A 237 2.50 8.70 -18.48
N GLY A 238 2.63 7.94 -19.57
CA GLY A 238 2.80 8.45 -20.94
C GLY A 238 1.52 8.69 -21.73
N TYR A 239 0.34 8.33 -21.20
CA TYR A 239 -0.95 8.46 -21.90
C TYR A 239 -0.98 7.71 -23.25
N THR A 240 -0.39 6.52 -23.26
CA THR A 240 -0.41 5.66 -24.45
C THR A 240 -1.25 4.43 -24.18
N ALA A 241 -2.14 4.10 -25.11
CA ALA A 241 -3.08 2.99 -24.98
C ALA A 241 -2.99 2.07 -26.20
N TYR A 242 -2.89 0.76 -25.96
CA TYR A 242 -2.70 -0.26 -26.98
C TYR A 242 -3.68 -1.40 -26.80
N HIS A 243 -4.21 -1.94 -27.91
CA HIS A 243 -4.84 -3.25 -27.87
C HIS A 243 -3.80 -4.33 -27.61
N GLU A 244 -4.27 -5.48 -27.12
CA GLU A 244 -3.44 -6.67 -27.07
C GLU A 244 -2.98 -7.08 -28.47
N GLY A 245 -1.67 -7.31 -28.61
CA GLY A 245 -1.01 -7.59 -29.88
C GLY A 245 -0.77 -6.37 -30.77
N CYS A 246 -1.05 -5.15 -30.31
CA CYS A 246 -0.67 -3.90 -30.99
C CYS A 246 0.57 -3.22 -30.37
N LYS A 247 1.09 -3.77 -29.28
CA LYS A 247 2.32 -3.34 -28.60
C LYS A 247 3.44 -4.34 -28.86
#